data_AF-A0A7R6W6A5-F1
#
_entry.id   AF-A0A7R6W6A5-F1
#
_cell.length_a   1.000
_cell.length_b   1.000
_cell.length_c   1.000
_cell.angle_alpha   90.00
_cell.angle_beta   90.00
_cell.angle_gamma   90.00
#
_symmetry.space_group_name_H-M   'P 1'
#
loop_
_entity.id
_entity.type
_entity.pdbx_description
1 polymer ?
#
loop_
_entity_poly.entity_id
_entity_poly.type
_entity_poly.pdbx_seq_one_letter_code
_entity_poly.pdbx_strand_id
1 'polypeptide(L)'
;MSLPSKSCLGYKTAPYKGKGTGETSLFSKLMPLLDKNDLLLGDRYYTTYAISCLLIQQGTSFVFRQSPNVKTDFKKGRRLGDKDHLIHSKKPPRKPVWMDKETYSKLPNELLIREFSVKGTLYVISLLESKIYFKKELAKLYEQRWNIELDLRTIKTDMKMEMLHCQSAKMIDKEIVVNLLAYNLVCANIVHSASISKKSLVI
;
A
#
# COMPACT_ATOMS: atom_id res chain seq x y z
N MET A 1 -6.12 -3.82 -0.71
CA MET A 1 -7.58 -3.57 -0.81
C MET A 1 -7.79 -2.24 -1.51
N SER A 2 -8.83 -2.12 -2.32
CA SER A 2 -9.23 -0.87 -2.98
C SER A 2 -10.05 -0.01 -2.03
N LEU A 3 -9.70 1.27 -1.88
CA LEU A 3 -10.42 2.21 -1.01
C LEU A 3 -11.82 2.58 -1.55
N PRO A 4 -12.00 2.91 -2.85
CA PRO A 4 -13.32 3.30 -3.35
C PRO A 4 -14.34 2.16 -3.37
N SER A 5 -13.92 0.96 -3.77
CA SER A 5 -14.80 -0.20 -3.96
C SER A 5 -14.80 -1.18 -2.80
N LYS A 6 -13.95 -0.96 -1.78
CA LYS A 6 -13.75 -1.88 -0.65
C LYS A 6 -13.54 -3.33 -1.09
N SER A 7 -12.68 -3.55 -2.09
CA SER A 7 -12.41 -4.89 -2.63
C SER A 7 -11.01 -5.40 -2.28
N CYS A 8 -10.91 -6.69 -1.96
CA CYS A 8 -9.67 -7.42 -1.88
C CYS A 8 -9.26 -7.91 -3.28
N LEU A 9 -8.20 -7.33 -3.84
CA LEU A 9 -7.67 -7.68 -5.16
C LEU A 9 -6.90 -9.00 -5.16
N GLY A 10 -6.31 -9.37 -4.03
CA GLY A 10 -5.53 -10.59 -3.89
C GLY A 10 -4.95 -10.73 -2.50
N TYR A 11 -4.54 -11.96 -2.19
CA TYR A 11 -3.88 -12.30 -0.93
C TYR A 11 -2.73 -13.28 -1.21
N LYS A 12 -1.79 -13.36 -0.27
CA LYS A 12 -0.73 -14.35 -0.28
C LYS A 12 -0.55 -14.92 1.12
N THR A 13 -0.45 -16.23 1.20
CA THR A 13 -0.02 -16.96 2.39
C THR A 13 1.49 -17.21 2.33
N ALA A 14 2.10 -17.39 3.49
CA ALA A 14 3.51 -17.74 3.63
C ALA A 14 3.64 -19.17 4.20
N PRO A 15 4.76 -19.86 3.92
CA PRO A 15 5.12 -21.06 4.65
C PRO A 15 5.20 -20.79 6.16
N TYR A 16 4.89 -21.78 6.99
CA TYR A 16 4.97 -21.65 8.45
C TYR A 16 6.40 -21.36 8.95
N LYS A 17 7.42 -21.92 8.28
CA LYS A 17 8.85 -21.72 8.60
C LYS A 17 9.66 -21.49 7.32
N GLY A 18 10.78 -20.78 7.47
CA GLY A 18 11.74 -20.53 6.40
C GLY A 18 11.75 -19.08 5.91
N LYS A 19 12.32 -18.86 4.73
CA LYS A 19 12.42 -17.52 4.10
C LYS A 19 11.13 -17.16 3.38
N GLY A 20 10.92 -15.86 3.18
CA GLY A 20 9.78 -15.34 2.40
C GLY A 20 8.47 -15.21 3.19
N THR A 21 8.56 -15.23 4.53
CA THR A 21 7.42 -15.08 5.44
C THR A 21 7.12 -13.64 5.83
N GLY A 22 8.08 -12.72 5.64
CA GLY A 22 7.91 -11.31 5.97
C GLY A 22 6.91 -10.61 5.06
N GLU A 23 6.18 -9.62 5.59
CA GLU A 23 5.13 -8.91 4.86
C GLU A 23 5.64 -8.21 3.60
N THR A 24 6.88 -7.68 3.60
CA THR A 24 7.48 -7.10 2.39
C THR A 24 7.75 -8.15 1.31
N SER A 25 8.00 -9.41 1.70
CA SER A 25 8.14 -10.53 0.76
C SER A 25 6.80 -11.01 0.20
N LEU A 26 5.73 -10.91 0.98
CA LEU A 26 4.38 -11.22 0.50
C LEU A 26 3.86 -10.10 -0.39
N PHE A 27 4.13 -8.85 0.01
CA PHE A 27 3.77 -7.68 -0.76
C PHE A 27 4.47 -7.66 -2.12
N SER A 28 5.76 -7.99 -2.22
CA SER A 28 6.44 -8.05 -3.51
C SER A 28 5.79 -9.04 -4.50
N LYS A 29 5.14 -10.09 -4.00
CA LYS A 29 4.37 -11.04 -4.82
C LYS A 29 2.97 -10.52 -5.20
N LEU A 30 2.47 -9.50 -4.51
CA LEU A 30 1.20 -8.84 -4.76
C LEU A 30 1.34 -7.57 -5.60
N MET A 31 2.54 -6.97 -5.66
CA MET A 31 2.83 -5.80 -6.48
C MET A 31 2.39 -5.90 -7.95
N PRO A 32 2.51 -7.08 -8.63
CA PRO A 32 2.02 -7.21 -10.01
C PRO A 32 0.50 -7.03 -10.18
N LEU A 33 -0.27 -7.01 -9.09
CA LEU A 33 -1.71 -6.71 -9.14
C LEU A 33 -2.02 -5.20 -9.19
N LEU A 34 -0.99 -4.35 -9.08
CA LEU A 34 -1.13 -2.90 -9.15
C LEU A 34 -0.94 -2.41 -10.59
N ASP A 35 -1.68 -1.38 -10.97
CA ASP A 35 -1.56 -0.75 -12.28
C ASP A 35 -0.78 0.57 -12.24
N LYS A 36 -0.38 1.06 -13.42
CA LYS A 36 0.33 2.34 -13.58
C LYS A 36 -0.46 3.57 -13.13
N ASN A 37 -1.79 3.45 -13.07
CA ASN A 37 -2.68 4.53 -12.67
C ASN A 37 -3.13 4.41 -11.20
N ASP A 38 -2.66 3.38 -10.50
CA ASP A 38 -2.98 3.19 -9.09
C ASP A 38 -2.14 4.12 -8.20
N LEU A 39 -2.76 4.51 -7.09
CA LEU A 39 -2.10 5.17 -5.97
C LEU A 39 -2.12 4.24 -4.75
N LEU A 40 -0.95 3.71 -4.41
CA LEU A 40 -0.79 2.85 -3.26
C LEU A 40 -0.63 3.67 -1.98
N LEU A 41 -1.55 3.50 -1.03
CA LEU A 41 -1.42 4.04 0.33
C LEU A 41 -0.88 2.93 1.26
N GLY A 42 0.39 3.03 1.62
CA GLY A 42 1.08 2.04 2.46
C GLY A 42 1.50 2.62 3.81
N ASP A 43 1.63 1.76 4.81
CA ASP A 43 2.14 2.17 6.12
C ASP A 43 3.67 2.42 6.11
N ARG A 44 4.21 2.69 7.29
CA ARG A 44 5.65 2.92 7.51
C ARG A 44 6.53 1.71 7.25
N TYR A 45 5.98 0.50 7.32
CA TYR A 45 6.73 -0.74 7.12
C TYR A 45 7.10 -0.94 5.64
N TYR A 46 6.26 -0.45 4.72
CA TYR A 46 6.53 -0.54 3.28
C TYR A 46 7.44 0.57 2.74
N THR A 47 7.82 1.56 3.56
CA THR A 47 8.71 2.67 3.17
C THR A 47 10.16 2.19 3.08
N THR A 48 10.46 1.44 2.03
CA THR A 48 11.79 0.90 1.75
C THR A 48 12.24 1.27 0.34
N TYR A 49 13.54 1.48 0.17
CA TYR A 49 14.12 1.85 -1.13
C TYR A 49 13.73 0.89 -2.25
N ALA A 50 13.84 -0.43 -2.00
CA ALA A 50 13.51 -1.45 -3.00
C ALA A 50 12.04 -1.41 -3.42
N ILE A 51 11.11 -1.28 -2.47
CA ILE A 51 9.67 -1.19 -2.78
C ILE A 51 9.37 0.08 -3.58
N SER A 52 9.90 1.24 -3.14
CA SER A 52 9.70 2.50 -3.84
C SER A 52 10.25 2.47 -5.27
N CYS A 53 11.43 1.90 -5.50
CA CYS A 53 11.98 1.73 -6.85
C CYS A 53 11.10 0.83 -7.72
N LEU A 54 10.69 -0.33 -7.22
CA LEU A 54 9.87 -1.27 -7.99
C LEU A 54 8.50 -0.66 -8.37
N LEU A 55 7.86 0.06 -7.44
CA LEU A 55 6.59 0.74 -7.72
C LEU A 55 6.77 1.81 -8.80
N ILE A 56 7.81 2.64 -8.70
CA ILE A 56 8.10 3.68 -9.69
C ILE A 56 8.44 3.06 -11.06
N GLN A 57 9.21 1.98 -11.10
CA GLN A 57 9.55 1.27 -12.33
C GLN A 57 8.31 0.66 -13.01
N GLN A 58 7.34 0.18 -12.23
CA GLN A 58 6.05 -0.30 -12.72
C GLN A 58 5.10 0.84 -13.12
N GLY A 59 5.41 2.09 -12.73
CA GLY A 59 4.59 3.27 -12.95
C GLY A 59 3.53 3.50 -11.86
N THR A 60 3.44 2.66 -10.83
CA THR A 60 2.50 2.81 -9.74
C THR A 60 2.95 3.91 -8.78
N SER A 61 2.07 4.87 -8.52
CA SER A 61 2.35 5.94 -7.56
C SER A 61 2.10 5.48 -6.13
N PHE A 62 2.79 6.07 -5.16
CA PHE A 62 2.61 5.72 -3.75
C PHE A 62 2.60 6.93 -2.81
N VAL A 63 1.91 6.76 -1.68
CA VAL A 63 2.00 7.61 -0.51
C VAL A 63 2.24 6.72 0.70
N PHE A 64 3.40 6.87 1.32
CA PHE A 64 3.75 6.16 2.55
C PHE A 64 3.98 7.10 3.71
N ARG A 65 3.79 6.59 4.92
CA ARG A 65 4.25 7.27 6.14
C ARG A 65 5.72 6.94 6.35
N GLN A 66 6.57 7.93 6.63
CA GLN A 66 7.99 7.69 6.85
C GLN A 66 8.24 6.80 8.08
N SER A 67 9.28 5.98 8.01
CA SER A 67 9.75 5.18 9.15
C SER A 67 10.30 6.11 10.25
N PRO A 68 9.95 5.88 11.53
CA PRO A 68 10.43 6.72 12.64
C PRO A 68 11.96 6.66 12.81
N ASN A 69 12.60 5.63 12.26
CA ASN A 69 14.05 5.45 12.32
C ASN A 69 14.80 6.28 11.26
N VAL A 70 14.08 6.88 10.31
CA VAL A 70 14.65 7.72 9.26
C VAL A 70 14.47 9.18 9.66
N LYS A 71 15.57 9.90 9.85
CA LYS A 71 15.55 11.33 10.13
C LYS A 71 15.45 12.12 8.82
N THR A 72 14.28 12.71 8.56
CA THR A 72 14.07 13.64 7.45
C THR A 72 14.62 15.02 7.80
N ASP A 73 15.46 15.57 6.93
CA ASP A 73 16.02 16.92 7.04
C ASP A 73 15.54 17.79 5.87
N PHE A 74 14.54 18.65 6.13
CA PHE A 74 13.94 19.54 5.12
C PHE A 74 14.84 20.65 4.61
N LYS A 75 16.08 20.75 5.11
CA LYS A 75 17.09 21.68 4.58
C LYS A 75 17.84 21.09 3.39
N LYS A 76 17.73 19.78 3.14
CA LYS A 76 18.39 19.09 2.02
C LYS A 76 17.50 19.04 0.79
N GLY A 77 18.10 18.81 -0.37
CA GLY A 77 17.35 18.65 -1.62
C GLY A 77 16.70 19.95 -2.11
N ARG A 78 15.71 19.81 -2.99
CA ARG A 78 15.00 20.95 -3.59
C ARG A 78 13.75 21.27 -2.79
N ARG A 79 13.72 22.45 -2.16
CA ARG A 79 12.56 22.91 -1.40
C ARG A 79 11.37 23.20 -2.31
N LEU A 80 10.20 22.69 -1.93
CA LEU A 80 8.91 22.95 -2.58
C LEU A 80 8.00 23.84 -1.74
N GLY A 81 8.25 23.93 -0.43
CA GLY A 81 7.50 24.77 0.50
C GLY A 81 7.99 24.62 1.94
N ASP A 82 7.16 25.02 2.91
CA ASP A 82 7.40 24.69 4.31
C ASP A 82 7.28 23.17 4.53
N LYS A 83 8.29 22.54 5.14
CA LYS A 83 8.36 21.08 5.39
C LYS A 83 7.88 20.24 4.19
N ASP A 84 8.37 20.57 3.00
CA ASP A 84 8.01 19.94 1.72
C ASP A 84 9.18 20.10 0.75
N HIS A 85 9.77 18.98 0.31
CA HIS A 85 10.96 18.98 -0.53
C HIS A 85 11.06 17.74 -1.44
N LEU A 86 11.90 17.85 -2.47
CA LEU A 86 12.38 16.72 -3.26
C LEU A 86 13.79 16.33 -2.82
N ILE A 87 14.03 15.03 -2.68
CA ILE A 87 15.34 14.51 -2.29
C ILE A 87 15.72 13.28 -3.13
N HIS A 88 17.00 13.18 -3.45
CA HIS A 88 17.59 11.97 -4.02
C HIS A 88 17.92 11.01 -2.89
N SER A 89 17.08 9.97 -2.73
CA SER A 89 17.32 8.88 -1.79
C SER A 89 18.36 7.94 -2.38
N LYS A 90 19.40 7.59 -1.61
CA LYS A 90 20.48 6.71 -2.06
C LYS A 90 20.13 5.25 -1.83
N LYS A 91 20.48 4.39 -2.79
CA LYS A 91 20.33 2.93 -2.68
C LYS A 91 21.14 2.42 -1.49
N PRO A 92 20.49 1.78 -0.49
CA PRO A 92 21.22 1.17 0.62
C PRO A 92 22.17 0.07 0.13
N PRO A 93 23.35 -0.11 0.76
CA PRO A 93 24.27 -1.19 0.37
C PRO A 93 23.68 -2.58 0.67
N ARG A 94 22.83 -2.68 1.69
CA ARG A 94 22.18 -3.93 2.11
C ARG A 94 20.87 -4.14 1.35
N LYS A 95 20.79 -5.23 0.59
CA LYS A 95 19.55 -5.68 -0.07
C LYS A 95 18.50 -6.19 0.93
N PRO A 96 17.19 -6.11 0.61
CA PRO A 96 16.18 -6.78 1.41
C PRO A 96 16.32 -8.31 1.33
N VAL A 97 15.81 -9.01 2.35
CA VAL A 97 15.95 -10.47 2.48
C VAL A 97 15.27 -11.22 1.32
N TRP A 98 14.15 -10.69 0.82
CA TRP A 98 13.30 -11.33 -0.19
C TRP A 98 13.74 -11.08 -1.64
N MET A 99 14.69 -10.18 -1.88
CA MET A 99 15.21 -9.88 -3.22
C MET A 99 16.59 -10.51 -3.40
N ASP A 100 16.87 -11.12 -4.54
CA ASP A 100 18.20 -11.63 -4.86
C ASP A 100 19.20 -10.49 -5.16
N LYS A 101 20.49 -10.82 -5.23
CA LYS A 101 21.56 -9.82 -5.39
C LYS A 101 21.55 -9.19 -6.78
N GLU A 102 21.20 -9.95 -7.81
CA GLU A 102 21.24 -9.53 -9.21
C GLU A 102 20.09 -8.56 -9.52
N THR A 103 18.89 -8.86 -9.03
CA THR A 103 17.76 -7.94 -9.13
C THR A 103 18.02 -6.64 -8.36
N TYR A 104 18.61 -6.73 -7.17
CA TYR A 104 18.93 -5.54 -6.37
C TYR A 104 20.03 -4.67 -6.98
N SER A 105 21.02 -5.27 -7.65
CA SER A 105 22.08 -4.50 -8.32
C SER A 105 21.54 -3.69 -9.50
N LYS A 106 20.52 -4.20 -10.20
CA LYS A 106 19.82 -3.53 -11.32
C LYS A 106 18.97 -2.33 -10.88
N LEU A 107 18.63 -2.19 -9.60
CA LEU A 107 17.92 -1.00 -9.11
C LEU A 107 18.81 0.25 -9.25
N PRO A 108 18.22 1.43 -9.52
CA PRO A 108 18.99 2.67 -9.64
C PRO A 108 19.80 2.95 -8.38
N ASN A 109 20.87 3.74 -8.49
CA ASN A 109 21.69 4.12 -7.33
C ASN A 109 21.06 5.25 -6.52
N GLU A 110 20.23 6.07 -7.15
CA GLU A 110 19.48 7.13 -6.52
C GLU A 110 18.04 7.12 -7.02
N LEU A 111 17.11 7.48 -6.13
CA LEU A 111 15.69 7.59 -6.40
C LEU A 111 15.21 8.97 -5.98
N LEU A 112 14.64 9.73 -6.91
CA LEU A 112 14.01 11.00 -6.59
C LEU A 112 12.64 10.76 -5.96
N ILE A 113 12.47 11.24 -4.73
CA ILE A 113 11.22 11.15 -3.97
C ILE A 113 10.86 12.52 -3.41
N ARG A 114 9.58 12.70 -3.07
CA ARG A 114 9.12 13.86 -2.32
C ARG A 114 8.85 13.47 -0.88
N GLU A 115 9.35 14.26 0.05
CA GLU A 115 8.98 14.14 1.46
C GLU A 115 8.30 15.41 1.93
N PHE A 116 7.26 15.25 2.76
CA PHE A 116 6.58 16.39 3.35
C PHE A 116 6.06 16.06 4.76
N SER A 117 5.77 17.11 5.53
CA SER A 117 5.11 16.98 6.83
C SER A 117 3.79 17.73 6.91
N VAL A 118 2.79 17.06 7.50
CA VAL A 118 1.50 17.65 7.88
C VAL A 118 1.20 17.20 9.32
N LYS A 119 0.91 18.17 10.21
CA LYS A 119 0.59 17.91 11.63
C LYS A 119 1.60 16.98 12.34
N GLY A 120 2.89 17.12 12.04
CA GLY A 120 3.97 16.31 12.64
C GLY A 120 4.13 14.90 12.05
N THR A 121 3.24 14.47 11.16
CA THR A 121 3.42 13.21 10.42
C THR A 121 4.27 13.46 9.18
N LEU A 122 5.25 12.59 8.94
CA LEU A 122 6.13 12.62 7.77
C LEU A 122 5.65 11.61 6.73
N TYR A 123 5.66 12.03 5.47
CA TYR A 123 5.25 11.22 4.33
C TYR A 123 6.36 11.14 3.29
N VAL A 124 6.41 10.01 2.59
CA VAL A 124 7.28 9.76 1.45
C VAL A 124 6.41 9.37 0.26
N ILE A 125 6.55 10.07 -0.86
CA ILE A 125 5.68 9.88 -2.02
C ILE A 125 6.46 9.90 -3.33
N SER A 126 5.88 9.30 -4.37
CA SER A 126 6.38 9.37 -5.76
C SER A 126 5.84 10.58 -6.55
N LEU A 127 4.77 11.22 -6.08
CA LEU A 127 4.10 12.34 -6.77
C LEU A 127 4.87 13.66 -6.58
N LEU A 128 5.74 14.01 -7.53
CA LEU A 128 6.75 15.08 -7.35
C LEU A 128 6.20 16.51 -7.48
N GLU A 129 5.11 16.70 -8.23
CA GLU A 129 4.60 18.04 -8.59
C GLU A 129 3.73 18.66 -7.49
N SER A 130 4.31 19.54 -6.66
CA SER A 130 3.60 20.17 -5.53
C SER A 130 2.42 21.06 -5.89
N LYS A 131 2.39 21.59 -7.13
CA LYS A 131 1.30 22.44 -7.62
C LYS A 131 0.06 21.63 -8.04
N ILE A 132 0.25 20.36 -8.39
CA ILE A 132 -0.83 19.44 -8.75
C ILE A 132 -1.24 18.62 -7.53
N TYR A 133 -0.25 18.10 -6.79
CA TYR A 133 -0.45 17.22 -5.65
C TYR A 133 -0.16 17.96 -4.34
N PHE A 134 -1.20 18.56 -3.76
CA PHE A 134 -1.07 19.34 -2.53
C PHE A 134 -0.86 18.44 -1.30
N LYS A 135 0.15 18.76 -0.48
CA LYS A 135 0.51 17.93 0.68
C LYS A 135 -0.63 17.74 1.70
N LYS A 136 -1.49 18.75 1.88
CA LYS A 136 -2.64 18.68 2.81
C LYS A 136 -3.70 17.70 2.30
N GLU A 137 -3.95 17.68 1.00
CA GLU A 137 -4.91 16.77 0.37
C GLU A 137 -4.37 15.34 0.37
N LEU A 138 -3.09 15.15 0.06
CA LEU A 138 -2.43 13.85 0.16
C LEU A 138 -2.47 13.29 1.59
N ALA A 139 -2.24 14.13 2.61
CA ALA A 139 -2.37 13.70 4.00
C ALA A 139 -3.81 13.31 4.36
N LYS A 140 -4.81 14.09 3.92
CA LYS A 140 -6.23 13.78 4.10
C LYS A 140 -6.65 12.49 3.39
N LEU A 141 -6.13 12.26 2.18
CA LEU A 141 -6.34 11.01 1.44
C LEU A 141 -5.72 9.84 2.20
N TYR A 142 -4.51 10.01 2.73
CA TYR A 142 -3.84 8.99 3.53
C TYR A 142 -4.61 8.61 4.79
N GLU A 143 -5.31 9.55 5.43
CA GLU A 143 -6.17 9.25 6.59
C GLU A 143 -7.27 8.22 6.25
N GLN A 144 -7.74 8.17 5.00
CA GLN A 144 -8.71 7.16 4.56
C GLN A 144 -8.17 5.73 4.59
N ARG A 145 -6.84 5.54 4.68
CA ARG A 145 -6.21 4.22 4.87
C ARG A 145 -6.73 3.51 6.12
N TRP A 146 -7.18 4.24 7.15
CA TRP A 146 -7.81 3.65 8.34
C TRP A 146 -9.01 2.75 8.01
N ASN A 147 -9.71 3.01 6.91
CA ASN A 147 -10.83 2.15 6.47
C ASN A 147 -10.40 0.70 6.25
N ILE A 148 -9.14 0.46 5.86
CA ILE A 148 -8.59 -0.90 5.70
C ILE A 148 -8.62 -1.65 7.02
N GLU A 149 -8.44 -0.98 8.16
CA GLU A 149 -8.45 -1.63 9.48
C GLU A 149 -9.87 -2.06 9.87
N LEU A 150 -10.89 -1.27 9.50
CA LEU A 150 -12.30 -1.64 9.63
C LEU A 150 -12.67 -2.81 8.71
N ASP A 151 -12.20 -2.78 7.47
CA ASP A 151 -12.43 -3.84 6.49
C ASP A 151 -11.77 -5.16 6.96
N LEU A 152 -10.53 -5.10 7.48
CA LEU A 152 -9.85 -6.26 8.06
C LEU A 152 -10.59 -6.81 9.29
N ARG A 153 -11.15 -5.94 10.14
CA ARG A 153 -12.01 -6.37 11.26
C ARG A 153 -13.26 -7.08 10.76
N THR A 154 -13.90 -6.54 9.73
CA THR A 154 -15.09 -7.16 9.11
C THR A 154 -14.76 -8.56 8.59
N ILE A 155 -13.67 -8.69 7.84
CA ILE A 155 -13.22 -9.98 7.30
C ILE A 155 -12.88 -10.97 8.43
N LYS A 156 -12.17 -10.55 9.47
CA LYS A 156 -11.72 -11.45 10.54
C LYS A 156 -12.85 -11.85 11.49
N THR A 157 -13.56 -10.86 12.01
CA THR A 157 -14.51 -11.04 13.12
C THR A 157 -15.93 -11.26 12.60
N ASP A 158 -16.46 -10.34 11.79
CA ASP A 158 -17.86 -10.40 11.36
C ASP A 158 -18.10 -11.60 10.42
N MET A 159 -17.15 -11.87 9.53
CA MET A 159 -17.17 -13.05 8.66
C MET A 159 -16.52 -14.30 9.27
N LYS A 160 -16.05 -14.21 10.53
CA LYS A 160 -15.46 -15.32 11.30
C LYS A 160 -14.22 -15.97 10.65
N MET A 161 -13.50 -15.26 9.78
CA MET A 161 -12.27 -15.76 9.16
C MET A 161 -11.10 -15.86 10.15
N GLU A 162 -11.24 -15.36 11.39
CA GLU A 162 -10.25 -15.53 12.46
C GLU A 162 -10.11 -16.98 12.95
N MET A 163 -11.15 -17.81 12.77
CA MET A 163 -11.15 -19.23 13.10
C MET A 163 -11.51 -20.05 11.86
N LEU A 164 -10.50 -20.61 11.21
CA LEU A 164 -10.68 -21.48 10.04
C LEU A 164 -11.00 -22.92 10.49
N HIS A 165 -11.95 -23.57 9.82
CA HIS A 165 -12.50 -24.86 10.23
C HIS A 165 -11.89 -26.04 9.47
N CYS A 166 -11.36 -25.78 8.27
CA CYS A 166 -10.77 -26.83 7.45
C CYS A 166 -9.51 -27.42 8.10
N GLN A 167 -9.33 -28.74 7.99
CA GLN A 167 -8.24 -29.46 8.66
C GLN A 167 -7.02 -29.75 7.77
N SER A 168 -7.09 -29.44 6.47
CA SER A 168 -5.96 -29.60 5.54
C SER A 168 -5.57 -28.26 4.92
N ALA A 169 -4.27 -28.07 4.69
CA ALA A 169 -3.73 -26.82 4.12
C ALA A 169 -4.43 -26.41 2.82
N LYS A 170 -4.67 -27.36 1.91
CA LYS A 170 -5.37 -27.11 0.64
C LYS A 170 -6.82 -26.64 0.84
N MET A 171 -7.51 -27.14 1.87
CA MET A 171 -8.89 -26.71 2.16
C MET A 171 -8.93 -25.38 2.92
N ILE A 172 -7.96 -25.13 3.80
CA ILE A 172 -7.75 -23.83 4.46
C ILE A 172 -7.54 -22.74 3.41
N ASP A 173 -6.70 -22.98 2.40
CA ASP A 173 -6.51 -22.01 1.32
C ASP A 173 -7.83 -21.68 0.60
N LYS A 174 -8.66 -22.70 0.31
CA LYS A 174 -9.98 -22.49 -0.30
C LYS A 174 -10.93 -21.73 0.63
N GLU A 175 -10.92 -22.04 1.92
CA GLU A 175 -11.74 -21.35 2.93
C GLU A 175 -11.40 -19.85 2.97
N ILE A 176 -10.12 -19.49 2.92
CA ILE A 176 -9.67 -18.09 2.82
C ILE A 176 -10.17 -17.45 1.53
N VAL A 177 -10.02 -18.10 0.36
CA VAL A 177 -10.51 -17.57 -0.93
C VAL A 177 -12.01 -17.29 -0.87
N VAL A 178 -12.80 -18.24 -0.37
CA VAL A 178 -14.26 -18.12 -0.33
C VAL A 178 -14.69 -17.00 0.60
N ASN A 179 -14.03 -16.83 1.75
CA ASN A 179 -14.28 -15.70 2.65
C ASN A 179 -13.98 -14.35 1.95
N LEU A 180 -12.82 -14.21 1.31
CA LEU A 180 -12.47 -12.98 0.60
C LEU A 180 -13.41 -12.71 -0.60
N LEU A 181 -13.88 -13.76 -1.28
CA LEU A 181 -14.88 -13.64 -2.35
C LEU A 181 -16.22 -13.15 -1.79
N ALA A 182 -16.70 -13.74 -0.70
CA ALA A 182 -17.94 -13.32 -0.05
C ALA A 182 -17.86 -11.85 0.40
N TYR A 183 -16.71 -11.42 0.96
CA TYR A 183 -16.46 -10.02 1.31
C TYR A 183 -16.61 -9.10 0.10
N ASN A 184 -15.94 -9.44 -1.00
CA ASN A 184 -16.02 -8.67 -2.24
C ASN A 184 -17.43 -8.59 -2.79
N LEU A 185 -18.21 -9.68 -2.75
CA LEU A 185 -19.60 -9.69 -3.23
C LEU A 185 -20.51 -8.80 -2.39
N VAL A 186 -20.36 -8.81 -1.06
CA VAL A 186 -21.13 -7.93 -0.17
C VAL A 186 -20.82 -6.46 -0.47
N CYS A 187 -19.53 -6.10 -0.56
CA CYS A 187 -19.14 -4.73 -0.88
C CYS A 187 -19.59 -4.30 -2.27
N ALA A 188 -19.49 -5.18 -3.28
CA ALA A 188 -19.98 -4.90 -4.63
C ALA A 188 -21.49 -4.65 -4.65
N ASN A 189 -22.28 -5.44 -3.92
CA ASN A 189 -23.73 -5.23 -3.79
C ASN A 189 -24.09 -3.91 -3.10
N ILE A 190 -23.34 -3.50 -2.07
CA ILE A 190 -23.52 -2.20 -1.41
C ILE A 190 -23.23 -1.06 -2.40
N VAL A 191 -22.10 -1.12 -3.12
CA VAL A 191 -21.73 -0.11 -4.12
C VAL A 191 -22.76 -0.04 -5.25
N HIS A 192 -23.21 -1.20 -5.73
CA HIS A 192 -24.24 -1.28 -6.78
C HIS A 192 -25.56 -0.67 -6.31
N SER A 193 -26.04 -1.03 -5.12
CA SER A 193 -27.28 -0.49 -4.54
C SER A 193 -27.22 1.03 -4.35
N ALA A 194 -26.09 1.54 -3.87
CA ALA A 194 -25.86 2.98 -3.73
C ALA A 194 -25.83 3.70 -5.09
N SER A 195 -25.29 3.06 -6.13
CA SER A 195 -25.25 3.62 -7.49
C SER A 195 -26.65 3.72 -8.12
N ILE A 196 -27.53 2.76 -7.84
CA ILE A 196 -28.92 2.78 -8.29
C ILE A 196 -29.71 3.85 -7.53
N SER A 197 -29.61 3.87 -6.19
CA SER A 197 -30.33 4.84 -5.35
C SER A 197 -29.98 6.29 -5.70
N LYS A 198 -28.72 6.59 -5.99
CA LYS A 198 -28.31 7.93 -6.44
C LYS A 198 -28.89 8.34 -7.80
N LYS A 199 -29.17 7.37 -8.70
CA LYS A 199 -29.87 7.65 -9.97
C LYS A 199 -31.36 7.92 -9.76
N SER A 200 -31.97 7.34 -8.73
CA SER A 200 -33.40 7.52 -8.41
C SER A 200 -33.72 8.85 -7.70
N LEU A 201 -32.71 9.60 -7.26
CA LEU A 201 -32.85 10.92 -6.60
C LEU A 201 -32.79 12.11 -7.57
N VAL A 202 -32.90 11.84 -8.87
CA VAL A 202 -33.12 12.86 -9.91
C VAL A 202 -34.58 12.73 -10.37
N ILE A 203 -35.50 13.23 -9.54
CA ILE A 203 -36.91 13.51 -9.89
C ILE A 203 -37.25 14.87 -9.29
#